data_AF-A0A9P0DC62-F1
#
_entry.id   AF-A0A9P0DC62-F1
#
_cell.length_a   1.000
_cell.length_b   1.000
_cell.length_c   1.000
_cell.angle_alpha   90.00
_cell.angle_beta   90.00
_cell.angle_gamma   90.00
#
_symmetry.space_group_name_H-M   'P 1'
#
loop_
_entity.id
_entity.type
_entity.pdbx_description
1 polymer ?
#
loop_
_entity_poly.entity_id
_entity_poly.type
_entity_poly.pdbx_seq_one_letter_code
_entity_poly.pdbx_strand_id
1 'polypeptide(L)'
;MHQLSTEKLKAEIFDGLPIRQLIKDPAFINSMNQVEREAWTSFVAVVENFLGKHKAQNYFEMVNKMLNSFKSLGCNISIKIHYLHNHLDRFPENLGDMSEEQGERFHQDIKVMEDRYQGRWDMHMMADYCWSLKRECLKKHSRMTRKRSF
;
A
#
# COMPACT_ATOMS: atom_id res chain seq x y z
N MET A 1 -12.84 -2.22 23.10
CA MET A 1 -12.72 -2.67 21.70
C MET A 1 -13.41 -1.64 20.83
N HIS A 2 -12.67 -0.94 19.97
CA HIS A 2 -13.32 -0.21 18.88
C HIS A 2 -13.75 -1.25 17.85
N GLN A 3 -15.05 -1.51 17.75
CA GLN A 3 -15.62 -2.34 16.70
C GLN A 3 -15.42 -1.63 15.35
N LEU A 4 -14.95 -2.35 14.33
CA LEU A 4 -15.03 -1.87 12.95
C LEU A 4 -16.50 -1.57 12.63
N SER A 5 -16.81 -0.37 12.12
CA SER A 5 -18.17 -0.08 11.68
C SER A 5 -18.49 -0.88 10.42
N THR A 6 -19.75 -1.29 10.29
CA THR A 6 -20.28 -1.99 9.11
C THR A 6 -20.10 -1.20 7.82
N GLU A 7 -20.03 0.12 7.92
CA GLU A 7 -19.77 1.04 6.79
C GLU A 7 -18.33 0.91 6.27
N LYS A 8 -17.34 0.76 7.16
CA LYS A 8 -15.94 0.52 6.75
C LYS A 8 -15.77 -0.85 6.08
N LEU A 9 -16.48 -1.86 6.59
CA LEU A 9 -16.52 -3.20 5.97
C LEU A 9 -17.17 -3.16 4.59
N LYS A 10 -18.26 -2.42 4.41
CA LYS A 10 -18.94 -2.25 3.10
C LYS A 10 -18.15 -1.43 2.10
N ALA A 11 -17.39 -0.45 2.57
CA ALA A 11 -16.58 0.40 1.71
C ALA A 11 -15.21 -0.22 1.35
N GLU A 12 -14.88 -1.39 1.91
CA GLU A 12 -13.54 -2.01 1.83
C GLU A 12 -12.41 -1.06 2.29
N ILE A 13 -12.73 -0.11 3.17
CA ILE A 13 -11.79 0.88 3.69
C ILE A 13 -11.11 0.30 4.93
N PHE A 14 -9.96 -0.33 4.71
CA PHE A 14 -9.07 -0.82 5.75
C PHE A 14 -7.86 0.10 5.92
N ASP A 15 -7.95 0.97 6.91
CA ASP A 15 -6.88 1.88 7.29
C ASP A 15 -5.82 1.14 8.15
N GLY A 16 -4.67 1.78 8.40
CA GLY A 16 -3.58 1.17 9.17
C GLY A 16 -3.98 0.67 10.57
N LEU A 17 -4.89 1.38 11.26
CA LEU A 17 -5.35 1.04 12.60
C LEU A 17 -6.21 -0.26 12.67
N PRO A 18 -7.26 -0.43 11.84
CA PRO A 18 -7.97 -1.70 11.69
C PRO A 18 -7.07 -2.91 11.38
N ILE A 19 -6.12 -2.76 10.47
CA ILE A 19 -5.20 -3.86 10.09
C ILE A 19 -4.36 -4.27 11.30
N ARG A 20 -3.79 -3.30 12.04
CA ARG A 20 -3.01 -3.57 13.26
C ARG A 20 -3.81 -4.28 14.35
N GLN A 21 -5.13 -4.07 14.41
CA GLN A 21 -6.00 -4.79 15.35
C GLN A 21 -6.19 -6.24 14.92
N LEU A 22 -6.47 -6.48 13.63
CA LEU A 22 -6.64 -7.83 13.09
C LEU A 22 -5.36 -8.67 13.20
N ILE A 23 -4.18 -8.06 13.03
CA ILE A 23 -2.89 -8.75 13.21
C ILE A 23 -2.73 -9.31 14.63
N LYS A 24 -3.28 -8.60 15.63
CA LYS A 24 -3.18 -8.97 17.05
C LYS A 24 -4.32 -9.88 17.52
N ASP A 25 -5.29 -10.19 16.66
CA ASP A 25 -6.47 -10.97 17.03
C ASP A 25 -6.25 -12.48 16.76
N PRO A 26 -6.03 -13.30 17.79
CA PRO A 26 -5.85 -14.75 17.60
C PRO A 26 -7.15 -15.44 17.13
N ALA A 27 -8.33 -14.89 17.43
CA ALA A 27 -9.58 -15.48 16.97
C ALA A 27 -9.72 -15.37 15.46
N PHE A 28 -9.27 -14.25 14.87
CA PHE A 28 -9.24 -14.04 13.43
C PHE A 28 -8.32 -15.02 12.70
N ILE A 29 -7.13 -15.29 13.24
CA ILE A 29 -6.20 -16.28 12.67
C ILE A 29 -6.80 -17.70 12.74
N ASN A 30 -7.51 -17.99 13.83
CA ASN A 30 -8.13 -19.29 14.04
C ASN A 30 -9.37 -19.53 13.16
N SER A 31 -10.01 -18.49 12.62
CA SER A 31 -11.15 -18.65 11.70
C SER A 31 -10.74 -18.98 10.25
N MET A 32 -9.45 -18.85 9.92
CA MET A 32 -8.94 -19.06 8.55
C MET A 32 -8.64 -20.53 8.24
N ASN A 33 -8.89 -20.93 6.99
CA ASN A 33 -8.39 -22.19 6.44
C ASN A 33 -6.87 -22.13 6.19
N GLN A 34 -6.28 -23.25 5.76
CA GLN A 34 -4.82 -23.35 5.58
C GLN A 34 -4.27 -22.34 4.56
N VAL A 35 -4.95 -22.17 3.42
CA VAL A 35 -4.49 -21.28 2.32
C VAL A 35 -4.64 -19.82 2.74
N GLU A 36 -5.76 -19.47 3.35
CA GLU A 36 -6.01 -18.14 3.91
C GLU A 36 -4.98 -17.78 4.97
N ARG A 37 -4.68 -18.72 5.88
CA ARG A 37 -3.70 -18.53 6.95
C ARG A 37 -2.29 -18.33 6.40
N GLU A 38 -1.91 -19.07 5.36
CA GLU A 38 -0.60 -18.91 4.72
C GLU A 38 -0.46 -17.55 4.03
N ALA A 39 -1.50 -17.12 3.31
CA ALA A 39 -1.58 -15.79 2.73
C ALA A 39 -1.51 -14.68 3.79
N TRP A 40 -2.30 -14.80 4.86
CA TRP A 40 -2.32 -13.85 5.97
C TRP A 40 -0.98 -13.78 6.69
N THR A 41 -0.37 -14.92 7.03
CA THR A 41 0.92 -14.97 7.71
C THR A 41 2.03 -14.34 6.87
N SER A 42 2.02 -14.59 5.55
CA SER A 42 2.98 -13.97 4.63
C SER A 42 2.78 -12.46 4.52
N PHE A 43 1.53 -11.99 4.55
CA PHE A 43 1.21 -10.56 4.61
C PHE A 43 1.71 -9.91 5.90
N VAL A 44 1.42 -10.51 7.06
CA VAL A 44 1.90 -10.00 8.37
C VAL A 44 3.42 -9.91 8.39
N ALA A 45 4.11 -10.92 7.86
CA ALA A 45 5.56 -10.92 7.78
C ALA A 45 6.09 -9.72 6.96
N VAL A 46 5.46 -9.39 5.82
CA VAL A 46 5.81 -8.20 5.01
C VAL A 46 5.51 -6.90 5.77
N VAL A 47 4.38 -6.83 6.48
CA VAL A 47 4.04 -5.64 7.29
C VAL A 47 5.09 -5.38 8.37
N GLU A 48 5.53 -6.42 9.08
CA GLU A 48 6.45 -6.29 10.21
C GLU A 48 7.90 -6.03 9.76
N ASN A 49 8.34 -6.71 8.69
CA ASN A 49 9.75 -6.78 8.30
C ASN A 49 10.10 -5.95 7.06
N PHE A 50 9.11 -5.39 6.36
CA PHE A 50 9.35 -4.49 5.23
C PHE A 50 8.66 -3.15 5.42
N LEU A 51 7.36 -3.14 5.71
CA LEU A 51 6.58 -1.90 5.86
C LEU A 51 6.65 -1.31 7.28
N GLY A 52 7.37 -1.97 8.18
CA GLY A 52 7.53 -1.60 9.58
C GLY A 52 8.69 -0.62 9.81
N LYS A 53 9.24 -0.66 11.03
CA LYS A 53 10.38 0.19 11.43
C LYS A 53 11.70 -0.19 10.77
N HIS A 54 11.83 -1.44 10.34
CA HIS A 54 13.04 -1.98 9.77
C HIS A 54 12.73 -2.68 8.45
N LYS A 55 13.57 -2.44 7.45
CA LYS A 55 13.57 -3.14 6.16
C LYS A 55 14.54 -4.33 6.23
N ALA A 56 14.01 -5.54 6.37
CA ALA A 56 14.79 -6.79 6.44
C ALA A 56 15.52 -7.06 5.13
N GLN A 57 16.74 -7.60 5.17
CA GLN A 57 17.57 -7.82 3.97
C GLN A 57 16.90 -8.73 2.92
N ASN A 58 16.11 -9.70 3.37
CA ASN A 58 15.37 -10.63 2.52
C ASN A 58 13.95 -10.15 2.12
N TYR A 59 13.69 -8.83 2.17
CA TYR A 59 12.37 -8.27 1.87
C TYR A 59 11.82 -8.69 0.50
N PHE A 60 12.69 -8.86 -0.50
CA PHE A 60 12.28 -9.26 -1.85
C PHE A 60 11.66 -10.66 -1.87
N GLU A 61 12.29 -11.62 -1.19
CA GLU A 61 11.78 -12.99 -1.07
C GLU A 61 10.47 -13.03 -0.30
N MET A 62 10.35 -12.24 0.77
CA MET A 62 9.13 -12.15 1.58
C MET A 62 7.96 -11.60 0.78
N VAL A 63 8.16 -10.54 0.00
CA VAL A 63 7.12 -9.98 -0.86
C VAL A 63 6.73 -10.97 -1.95
N ASN A 64 7.67 -11.65 -2.59
CA ASN A 64 7.36 -12.67 -3.59
C ASN A 64 6.59 -13.86 -2.99
N LYS A 65 6.93 -14.27 -1.77
CA LYS A 65 6.17 -15.30 -1.05
C LYS A 65 4.72 -14.85 -0.82
N MET A 66 4.51 -13.63 -0.33
CA MET A 66 3.17 -13.07 -0.15
C MET A 66 2.37 -13.03 -1.46
N LEU A 67 2.99 -12.58 -2.56
CA LEU A 67 2.36 -12.54 -3.87
C LEU A 67 1.95 -13.93 -4.37
N ASN A 68 2.81 -14.94 -4.17
CA ASN A 68 2.51 -16.32 -4.54
C ASN A 68 1.36 -16.88 -3.71
N SER A 69 1.32 -16.62 -2.40
CA SER A 69 0.22 -17.05 -1.53
C SER A 69 -1.11 -16.37 -1.92
N PHE A 70 -1.09 -15.09 -2.27
CA PHE A 70 -2.27 -14.38 -2.80
C PHE A 70 -2.75 -14.96 -4.14
N LYS A 71 -1.82 -15.30 -5.03
CA LYS A 71 -2.14 -15.99 -6.28
C LYS A 71 -2.80 -17.35 -6.03
N SER A 72 -2.28 -18.14 -5.08
CA SER A 72 -2.87 -19.42 -4.68
C SER A 72 -4.26 -19.28 -4.06
N LEU A 73 -4.51 -18.16 -3.37
CA LEU A 73 -5.83 -17.81 -2.83
C LEU A 73 -6.82 -17.35 -3.92
N GLY A 74 -6.36 -17.13 -5.15
CA GLY A 74 -7.18 -16.64 -6.27
C GLY A 74 -7.39 -15.11 -6.25
N CYS A 75 -6.57 -14.37 -5.50
CA CYS A 75 -6.65 -12.91 -5.46
C CYS A 75 -6.12 -12.27 -6.74
N ASN A 76 -6.83 -11.25 -7.22
CA ASN A 76 -6.30 -10.36 -8.25
C ASN A 76 -5.29 -9.37 -7.66
N ILE A 77 -4.32 -8.95 -8.47
CA ILE A 77 -3.32 -7.95 -8.04
C ILE A 77 -3.99 -6.57 -8.01
N SER A 78 -4.12 -6.01 -6.81
CA SER A 78 -4.57 -4.63 -6.66
C SER A 78 -3.47 -3.65 -7.07
N ILE A 79 -3.86 -2.40 -7.36
CA ILE A 79 -2.92 -1.34 -7.74
C ILE A 79 -1.84 -1.11 -6.67
N LYS A 80 -2.19 -1.28 -5.39
CA LYS A 80 -1.26 -1.15 -4.27
C LYS A 80 -0.19 -2.23 -4.30
N ILE A 81 -0.61 -3.47 -4.58
CA ILE A 81 0.29 -4.62 -4.66
C ILE A 81 1.18 -4.52 -5.90
N HIS A 82 0.63 -4.05 -7.02
CA HIS A 82 1.42 -3.78 -8.23
C HIS A 82 2.49 -2.70 -7.99
N TYR A 83 2.11 -1.58 -7.37
CA TYR A 83 3.03 -0.49 -7.02
C TYR A 83 4.10 -0.97 -6.03
N LEU A 84 3.68 -1.70 -4.98
CA LEU A 84 4.58 -2.30 -4.00
C LEU A 84 5.64 -3.16 -4.69
N HIS A 85 5.23 -4.11 -5.53
CA HIS A 85 6.13 -5.06 -6.20
C HIS A 85 7.12 -4.39 -7.15
N ASN A 86 6.68 -3.41 -7.95
CA ASN A 86 7.54 -2.75 -8.94
C ASN A 86 8.50 -1.71 -8.36
N HIS A 87 8.29 -1.28 -7.11
CA HIS A 87 9.05 -0.17 -6.52
C HIS A 87 9.63 -0.50 -5.14
N LEU A 88 9.84 -1.79 -4.82
CA LEU A 88 10.39 -2.25 -3.54
C LEU A 88 11.73 -1.61 -3.16
N ASP A 89 12.57 -1.34 -4.16
CA ASP A 89 13.88 -0.70 -4.03
C ASP A 89 13.78 0.78 -3.64
N ARG A 90 12.69 1.45 -4.03
CA ARG A 90 12.46 2.88 -3.78
C ARG A 90 11.96 3.19 -2.37
N PHE A 91 11.53 2.18 -1.61
CA PHE A 91 11.11 2.38 -0.23
C PHE A 91 12.33 2.63 0.68
N PRO A 92 12.30 3.67 1.54
CA PRO A 92 13.37 3.94 2.51
C PRO A 92 13.57 2.78 3.49
N GLU A 93 14.75 2.72 4.11
CA GLU A 93 15.10 1.66 5.08
C GLU A 93 14.24 1.66 6.35
N ASN A 94 13.74 2.84 6.73
CA ASN A 94 12.84 3.02 7.85
C ASN A 94 11.55 3.63 7.32
N LEU A 95 10.52 2.81 7.22
CA LEU A 95 9.16 3.27 6.95
C LEU A 95 8.42 3.68 8.23
N GLY A 96 9.07 3.51 9.39
CA GLY A 96 8.82 4.15 10.67
C GLY A 96 7.36 4.45 10.92
N ASP A 97 6.62 3.47 11.48
CA ASP A 97 5.17 3.56 11.68
C ASP A 97 4.50 4.31 10.53
N MET A 98 4.62 3.77 9.29
CA MET A 98 3.94 4.20 8.06
C MET A 98 2.85 5.21 8.40
N SER A 99 3.18 6.51 8.32
CA SER A 99 2.29 7.52 8.87
C SER A 99 0.95 7.32 8.19
N GLU A 100 -0.12 7.23 8.97
CA GLU A 100 -1.46 7.05 8.42
C GLU A 100 -1.71 8.05 7.29
N GLU A 101 -1.10 9.23 7.38
CA GLU A 101 -1.03 10.26 6.35
C GLU A 101 -0.50 9.80 4.97
N GLN A 102 0.60 9.03 4.87
CA GLN A 102 1.11 8.56 3.57
C GLN A 102 0.19 7.49 2.96
N GLY A 103 -0.34 6.59 3.81
CA GLY A 103 -1.32 5.60 3.39
C GLY A 103 -2.64 6.24 2.95
N GLU A 104 -3.13 7.21 3.71
CA GLU A 104 -4.35 7.96 3.43
C GLU A 104 -4.22 8.81 2.16
N ARG A 105 -3.08 9.50 2.00
CA ARG A 105 -2.79 10.24 0.75
C ARG A 105 -2.80 9.33 -0.46
N PHE A 106 -2.20 8.13 -0.36
CA PHE A 106 -2.26 7.16 -1.44
C PHE A 106 -3.71 6.79 -1.79
N HIS A 107 -4.59 6.55 -0.81
CA HIS A 107 -6.01 6.28 -1.09
C HIS A 107 -6.70 7.46 -1.78
N GLN A 108 -6.45 8.68 -1.33
CA GLN A 108 -7.02 9.90 -1.92
C GLN A 108 -6.54 10.10 -3.35
N ASP A 109 -5.23 9.95 -3.59
CA ASP A 109 -4.65 10.08 -4.93
C ASP A 109 -5.21 9.02 -5.87
N ILE A 110 -5.30 7.76 -5.44
CA ILE A 110 -5.85 6.68 -6.24
C ILE A 110 -7.32 6.94 -6.56
N LYS A 111 -8.13 7.39 -5.61
CA LYS A 111 -9.53 7.78 -5.87
C LYS A 111 -9.65 8.86 -6.94
N VAL A 112 -8.80 9.89 -6.88
CA VAL A 112 -8.75 10.95 -7.90
C VAL A 112 -8.34 10.39 -9.27
N MET A 113 -7.40 9.44 -9.29
CA MET A 113 -6.96 8.80 -10.52
C MET A 113 -8.06 7.89 -11.08
N GLU A 114 -8.76 7.11 -10.24
CA GLU A 114 -9.90 6.28 -10.63
C GLU A 114 -10.98 7.13 -11.31
N ASP A 115 -11.35 8.25 -10.69
CA ASP A 115 -12.34 9.18 -11.25
C ASP A 115 -11.87 9.74 -12.61
N ARG A 116 -10.60 10.17 -12.70
CA ARG A 116 -10.02 10.74 -13.93
C ARG A 116 -10.01 9.73 -15.09
N TYR A 117 -9.72 8.46 -14.79
CA TYR A 117 -9.60 7.40 -15.78
C TYR A 117 -10.86 6.55 -15.91
N GLN A 118 -11.97 6.93 -15.26
CA GLN A 118 -13.27 6.23 -15.30
C GLN A 118 -13.15 4.76 -14.85
N GLY A 119 -12.34 4.50 -13.84
CA GLY A 119 -12.05 3.16 -13.35
C GLY A 119 -11.19 2.31 -14.30
N ARG A 120 -10.64 2.88 -15.39
CA ARG A 120 -9.69 2.16 -16.25
C ARG A 120 -8.31 2.11 -15.60
N TRP A 121 -7.83 0.89 -15.40
CA TRP A 121 -6.51 0.60 -14.84
C TRP A 121 -5.53 0.22 -15.94
N ASP A 122 -4.92 1.21 -16.58
CA ASP A 122 -3.95 0.99 -17.65
C ASP A 122 -2.54 1.49 -17.30
N MET A 123 -1.58 1.16 -18.15
CA MET A 123 -0.18 1.59 -17.99
C MET A 123 -0.06 3.13 -17.98
N HIS A 124 -0.95 3.85 -18.68
CA HIS A 124 -0.92 5.31 -18.77
C HIS A 124 -1.32 5.96 -17.44
N MET A 125 -2.37 5.45 -16.80
CA MET A 125 -2.79 5.88 -15.46
C MET A 125 -1.65 5.73 -14.45
N MET A 126 -0.97 4.58 -14.46
CA MET A 126 0.17 4.35 -13.56
C MET A 126 1.38 5.22 -13.87
N ALA A 127 1.67 5.46 -15.15
CA ALA A 127 2.73 6.37 -15.55
C ALA A 127 2.42 7.82 -15.10
N ASP A 128 1.19 8.28 -15.25
CA ASP A 128 0.74 9.61 -14.82
C ASP A 128 0.77 9.75 -13.28
N TYR A 129 0.42 8.69 -12.54
CA TYR A 129 0.53 8.65 -11.08
C TYR A 129 1.99 8.74 -10.61
N CYS A 130 2.86 7.91 -11.16
CA CYS A 130 4.29 8.00 -10.87
C CYS A 130 4.87 9.38 -11.23
N TRP A 131 4.37 10.01 -12.30
CA TRP A 131 4.76 11.35 -12.71
C TRP A 131 4.25 12.46 -11.77
N SER A 132 3.02 12.37 -11.24
CA SER A 132 2.52 13.31 -10.23
C SER A 132 3.36 13.25 -8.96
N LEU A 133 3.65 12.04 -8.47
CA LEU A 133 4.51 11.83 -7.30
C LEU A 133 5.91 12.44 -7.50
N LYS A 134 6.52 12.22 -8.67
CA LYS A 134 7.86 12.77 -8.98
C LYS A 134 7.86 14.30 -9.00
N ARG A 135 6.84 14.93 -9.59
CA ARG A 135 6.71 16.40 -9.63
C ARG A 135 6.56 17.00 -8.23
N GLU A 136 5.81 16.34 -7.36
CA GLU A 136 5.57 16.84 -6.00
C GLU A 136 6.79 16.69 -5.10
N CYS A 137 7.55 15.60 -5.26
CA CYS A 137 8.84 15.42 -4.59
C CYS A 137 9.85 16.53 -4.99
N LEU A 138 9.86 16.93 -6.26
CA LEU A 138 10.73 18.00 -6.77
C LEU A 138 10.34 19.40 -6.28
N LYS A 139 9.08 19.64 -5.86
CA LYS A 139 8.64 20.94 -5.32
C LYS A 139 9.27 21.29 -3.97
N LYS A 140 9.93 20.35 -3.27
CA LYS A 140 10.77 20.64 -2.09
C LYS A 140 12.06 21.40 -2.45
N HIS A 141 12.52 21.34 -3.70
CA HIS A 141 13.54 22.25 -4.23
C HIS A 141 12.84 23.35 -5.01
N SER A 142 12.93 24.58 -4.49
CA SER A 142 12.16 25.74 -4.95
C SER A 142 12.18 25.93 -6.48
N ARG A 143 10.99 26.11 -7.07
CA ARG A 143 10.88 26.81 -8.35
C ARG A 143 11.21 28.28 -8.10
N MET A 144 12.43 28.71 -8.42
CA MET A 144 12.65 30.14 -8.65
C MET A 144 11.91 30.54 -9.93
N THR A 145 10.73 31.15 -9.75
CA THR A 145 10.10 31.95 -10.81
C THR A 145 10.97 33.19 -11.04
N ARG A 146 11.82 33.18 -12.09
CA ARG A 146 12.36 34.42 -12.63
C ARG A 146 11.21 35.14 -13.34
N LYS A 147 10.65 36.17 -12.70
CA LYS A 147 9.81 37.16 -13.39
C LYS A 147 10.67 37.76 -14.49
N ARG A 148 10.31 37.55 -15.76
CA ARG A 148 10.77 38.42 -16.84
C ARG A 148 10.03 39.74 -16.68
N SER A 149 10.75 40.79 -16.31
CA SER A 149 10.30 42.16 -16.55
C SER A 149 10.35 42.38 -18.07
N PHE A 150 9.20 42.77 -18.64
CA PHE A 150 9.17 43.41 -19.95
C PHE A 150 9.65 44.85 -19.83
#